data_AF-A0A3B0Z2K1-F1
#
_entry.id   AF-A0A3B0Z2K1-F1
#
_cell.length_a   1.000
_cell.length_b   1.000
_cell.length_c   1.000
_cell.angle_alpha   90.00
_cell.angle_beta   90.00
_cell.angle_gamma   90.00
#
_symmetry.space_group_name_H-M   'P 1'
#
loop_
_entity.id
_entity.type
_entity.pdbx_description
1 polymer ?
#
loop_
_entity_poly.entity_id
_entity_poly.type
_entity_poly.pdbx_seq_one_letter_code
_entity_poly.pdbx_strand_id
1 'polypeptide(L)'
;MGGNVVINKRTAVHAGSQGQVTSPDVCKTPGKCRPQTYNNIAMSSNAGKTAGSVKVNGNPVCHKDSVFTVSSGDEPGGCGGTASGTIKQKAEFISFSDNVFIEGKAAVRQFDMMISNNKNTPPMPLQQPGAGSPPPLNIKGAKESEPSETGYELAVDVLGGGLSILRDMIVIQPDEE
;
A
#
# COMPACT_ATOMS: atom_id res chain seq x y z
N MET A 1 -5.34 -10.24 -12.23
CA MET A 1 -6.13 -10.62 -11.03
C MET A 1 -6.19 -9.42 -10.11
N GLY A 2 -7.40 -8.93 -9.83
CA GLY A 2 -7.66 -7.77 -8.96
C GLY A 2 -7.43 -8.06 -7.47
N GLY A 3 -7.36 -7.00 -6.67
CA GLY A 3 -6.86 -6.99 -5.28
C GLY A 3 -7.61 -7.91 -4.32
N ASN A 4 -7.03 -9.09 -4.11
CA ASN A 4 -7.39 -10.07 -3.08
C ASN A 4 -6.74 -9.77 -1.71
N VAL A 5 -5.63 -9.02 -1.69
CA VAL A 5 -4.96 -8.59 -0.46
C VAL A 5 -5.39 -7.16 -0.13
N VAL A 6 -5.92 -6.99 1.07
CA VAL A 6 -6.58 -5.77 1.52
C VAL A 6 -5.91 -5.26 2.79
N ILE A 7 -5.60 -3.98 2.82
CA ILE A 7 -4.98 -3.26 3.92
C ILE A 7 -5.96 -2.17 4.33
N ASN A 8 -6.49 -2.23 5.56
CA ASN A 8 -7.53 -1.32 6.06
C ASN A 8 -8.72 -1.15 5.09
N LYS A 9 -9.26 -2.28 4.59
CA LYS A 9 -10.39 -2.31 3.62
C LYS A 9 -10.09 -1.71 2.24
N ARG A 10 -8.82 -1.41 1.91
CA ARG A 10 -8.37 -0.91 0.61
C ARG A 10 -7.34 -1.87 0.00
N THR A 11 -7.34 -2.03 -1.32
CA THR A 11 -6.43 -2.99 -1.97
C THR A 11 -4.97 -2.55 -1.86
N ALA A 12 -4.06 -3.51 -1.69
CA ALA A 12 -2.61 -3.25 -1.71
C ALA A 12 -2.15 -2.82 -3.10
N VAL A 13 -1.14 -1.95 -3.17
CA VAL A 13 -0.61 -1.44 -4.45
C VAL A 13 0.63 -2.22 -4.85
N HIS A 14 0.70 -2.65 -6.10
CA HIS A 14 1.87 -3.34 -6.69
C HIS A 14 1.80 -3.26 -8.23
N ALA A 15 2.83 -3.72 -8.95
CA ALA A 15 2.89 -3.56 -10.42
C ALA A 15 1.68 -4.16 -11.18
N GLY A 16 1.20 -5.33 -10.74
CA GLY A 16 -0.02 -5.94 -11.28
C GLY A 16 -1.37 -5.44 -10.73
N SER A 17 -1.42 -4.39 -9.89
CA SER A 17 -2.66 -3.99 -9.20
C SER A 17 -3.58 -3.11 -10.05
N GLN A 18 -3.14 -2.70 -11.25
CA GLN A 18 -3.88 -1.84 -12.18
C GLN A 18 -4.21 -0.46 -11.59
N GLY A 19 -3.36 0.02 -10.68
CA GLY A 19 -3.44 1.37 -10.15
C GLY A 19 -3.04 2.44 -11.16
N GLN A 20 -3.80 3.52 -11.19
CA GLN A 20 -3.61 4.70 -12.01
C GLN A 20 -3.89 5.96 -11.17
N VAL A 21 -3.01 6.94 -11.24
CA VAL A 21 -3.31 8.31 -10.80
C VAL A 21 -3.37 9.20 -12.02
N THR A 22 -4.45 9.97 -12.13
CA THR A 22 -4.66 10.97 -13.19
C THR A 22 -4.84 12.32 -12.52
N SER A 23 -4.02 13.29 -12.92
CA SER A 23 -3.98 14.61 -12.30
C SER A 23 -3.97 15.72 -13.35
N PRO A 24 -4.62 16.87 -13.09
CA PRO A 24 -4.41 18.06 -13.90
C PRO A 24 -2.98 18.56 -13.69
N ASP A 25 -2.29 18.88 -14.78
CA ASP A 25 -0.87 19.20 -14.78
C ASP A 25 -0.62 20.52 -15.51
N VAL A 26 -0.30 21.59 -14.78
CA VAL A 26 -0.09 22.91 -15.36
C VAL A 26 1.36 23.02 -15.84
N CYS A 27 1.56 22.91 -17.16
CA CYS A 27 2.87 22.95 -17.80
C CYS A 27 2.98 24.12 -18.77
N LYS A 28 4.20 24.51 -19.11
CA LYS A 28 4.46 25.61 -20.05
C LYS A 28 4.55 25.07 -21.48
N THR A 29 3.68 25.56 -22.37
CA THR A 29 3.59 25.11 -23.76
C THR A 29 4.60 25.83 -24.67
N PRO A 30 5.28 25.12 -25.60
CA PRO A 30 6.18 25.73 -26.58
C PRO A 30 5.56 26.88 -27.38
N GLY A 31 6.41 27.78 -27.89
CA GLY A 31 6.04 28.98 -28.63
C GLY A 31 6.23 30.26 -27.80
N LYS A 32 5.54 30.36 -26.65
CA LYS A 32 5.72 31.46 -25.68
C LYS A 32 5.90 31.00 -24.23
N CYS A 33 6.07 29.69 -24.01
CA CYS A 33 6.13 29.05 -22.70
C CYS A 33 5.03 29.54 -21.73
N ARG A 34 3.80 29.67 -22.25
CA ARG A 34 2.62 30.06 -21.47
C ARG A 34 2.07 28.85 -20.71
N PRO A 35 1.62 29.00 -19.45
CA PRO A 35 1.02 27.91 -18.69
C PRO A 35 -0.29 27.42 -19.32
N GLN A 36 -0.44 26.11 -19.44
CA GLN A 36 -1.64 25.41 -19.91
C GLN A 36 -1.83 24.13 -19.08
N THR A 37 -3.07 23.76 -18.81
CA THR A 37 -3.40 22.52 -18.09
C THR A 37 -3.43 21.32 -19.04
N TYR A 38 -2.73 20.26 -18.69
CA TYR A 38 -2.71 18.95 -19.35
C TYR A 38 -3.21 17.85 -18.41
N ASN A 39 -3.41 16.65 -18.95
CA ASN A 39 -3.65 15.46 -18.13
C ASN A 39 -2.32 14.74 -17.92
N ASN A 40 -1.93 14.54 -16.67
CA ASN A 40 -0.79 13.70 -16.32
C ASN A 40 -1.27 12.38 -15.73
N ILE A 41 -0.74 11.28 -16.23
CA ILE A 41 -1.11 9.92 -15.87
C ILE A 41 0.14 9.17 -15.42
N ALA A 42 0.08 8.57 -14.23
CA ALA A 42 1.09 7.62 -13.75
C ALA A 42 0.45 6.28 -13.37
N MET A 43 1.15 5.19 -13.68
CA MET A 43 0.63 3.83 -13.58
C MET A 43 1.45 2.98 -12.62
N SER A 44 0.76 2.15 -11.83
CA SER A 44 1.35 1.16 -10.92
C SER A 44 2.22 0.14 -11.63
N SER A 45 1.99 -0.15 -12.91
CA SER A 45 2.87 -1.02 -13.72
C SER A 45 4.32 -0.54 -13.77
N ASN A 46 4.55 0.77 -13.56
CA ASN A 46 5.86 1.40 -13.46
C ASN A 46 6.29 1.61 -11.99
N ALA A 47 5.77 0.83 -11.05
CA ALA A 47 6.16 0.92 -9.64
C ALA A 47 7.64 0.59 -9.46
N GLY A 48 8.36 1.50 -8.79
CA GLY A 48 9.74 1.35 -8.39
C GLY A 48 9.92 1.64 -6.91
N LYS A 49 11.11 1.29 -6.38
CA LYS A 49 11.39 1.36 -4.93
C LYS A 49 10.34 0.62 -4.10
N THR A 50 9.92 -0.55 -4.59
CA THR A 50 9.00 -1.46 -3.91
C THR A 50 9.74 -2.32 -2.88
N ALA A 51 8.99 -3.09 -2.09
CA ALA A 51 9.54 -3.98 -1.08
C ALA A 51 10.50 -5.04 -1.67
N GLY A 52 11.51 -5.46 -0.91
CA GLY A 52 12.47 -6.47 -1.35
C GLY A 52 11.98 -7.92 -1.13
N SER A 53 11.34 -8.17 0.01
CA SER A 53 10.96 -9.50 0.49
C SER A 53 9.46 -9.77 0.41
N VAL A 54 8.61 -8.74 0.52
CA VAL A 54 7.15 -8.90 0.57
C VAL A 54 6.56 -8.81 -0.83
N LYS A 55 5.81 -9.84 -1.23
CA LYS A 55 5.13 -9.90 -2.53
C LYS A 55 3.64 -10.09 -2.36
N VAL A 56 2.86 -9.41 -3.20
CA VAL A 56 1.42 -9.61 -3.36
C VAL A 56 1.16 -10.02 -4.80
N ASN A 57 0.48 -11.14 -5.00
CA ASN A 57 0.21 -11.70 -6.34
C ASN A 57 1.48 -11.83 -7.20
N GLY A 58 2.58 -12.28 -6.60
CA GLY A 58 3.88 -12.43 -7.26
C GLY A 58 4.65 -11.13 -7.51
N ASN A 59 4.07 -9.96 -7.20
CA ASN A 59 4.70 -8.65 -7.43
C ASN A 59 5.22 -8.08 -6.10
N PRO A 60 6.43 -7.46 -6.09
CA PRO A 60 6.86 -6.62 -4.98
C PRO A 60 5.81 -5.56 -4.62
N VAL A 61 5.40 -5.51 -3.36
CA VAL A 61 4.36 -4.59 -2.91
C VAL A 61 4.93 -3.18 -2.66
N CYS A 62 4.13 -2.15 -2.90
CA CYS A 62 4.51 -0.77 -2.64
C CYS A 62 4.36 -0.42 -1.15
N HIS A 63 5.22 0.49 -0.69
CA HIS A 63 5.18 1.14 0.61
C HIS A 63 5.39 2.65 0.45
N LYS A 64 5.41 3.44 1.52
CA LYS A 64 5.49 4.92 1.46
C LYS A 64 6.64 5.50 0.61
N ASP A 65 7.79 4.81 0.53
CA ASP A 65 8.94 5.29 -0.27
C ASP A 65 8.87 4.87 -1.75
N SER A 66 7.86 4.08 -2.12
CA SER A 66 7.66 3.63 -3.50
C SER A 66 7.19 4.76 -4.39
N VAL A 67 7.48 4.65 -5.68
CA VAL A 67 7.12 5.67 -6.68
C VAL A 67 6.60 4.99 -7.93
N PHE A 68 5.78 5.69 -8.71
CA PHE A 68 5.58 5.33 -10.12
C PHE A 68 6.63 6.09 -10.91
N THR A 69 7.57 5.37 -11.53
CA THR A 69 8.84 5.94 -11.99
C THR A 69 8.71 6.95 -13.12
N VAL A 70 7.62 6.90 -13.87
CA VAL A 70 7.37 7.74 -15.05
C VAL A 70 5.88 8.09 -15.14
N SER A 71 5.59 9.29 -15.64
CA SER A 71 4.24 9.74 -16.01
C SER A 71 4.17 10.12 -17.50
N SER A 72 2.96 10.37 -17.99
CA SER A 72 2.68 10.71 -19.40
C SER A 72 1.44 11.59 -19.55
N GLY A 73 1.27 12.20 -20.70
CA GLY A 73 0.13 13.05 -21.09
C GLY A 73 0.43 14.56 -21.01
N ASP A 74 1.54 14.95 -20.36
CA ASP A 74 2.03 16.32 -20.22
C ASP A 74 3.10 16.68 -21.28
N GLU A 75 3.39 15.80 -22.24
CA GLU A 75 4.40 16.02 -23.30
C GLU A 75 4.22 17.31 -24.12
N PRO A 76 2.99 17.80 -24.41
CA PRO A 76 2.84 19.08 -25.09
C PRO A 76 3.33 20.27 -24.26
N GLY A 77 3.48 20.12 -22.95
CA GLY A 77 4.07 21.08 -22.01
C GLY A 77 5.60 21.12 -22.06
N GLY A 78 6.20 21.09 -23.25
CA GLY A 78 7.64 20.90 -23.47
C GLY A 78 8.59 21.94 -22.85
N CYS A 79 8.10 23.09 -22.35
CA CYS A 79 8.93 24.00 -21.55
C CYS A 79 8.94 23.63 -20.03
N GLY A 80 8.35 22.49 -19.67
CA GLY A 80 8.31 21.94 -18.31
C GLY A 80 7.13 22.41 -17.46
N GLY A 81 6.89 21.67 -16.38
CA GLY A 81 5.93 21.99 -15.34
C GLY A 81 6.13 23.38 -14.73
N THR A 82 5.04 24.04 -14.34
CA THR A 82 5.10 25.40 -13.77
C THR A 82 5.79 25.42 -12.41
N ALA A 83 5.56 24.39 -11.59
CA ALA A 83 6.20 24.22 -10.29
C ALA A 83 7.47 23.35 -10.36
N SER A 84 7.46 22.25 -11.12
CA SER A 84 8.60 21.30 -11.14
C SER A 84 9.67 21.63 -12.17
N GLY A 85 9.34 22.34 -13.26
CA GLY A 85 10.21 22.53 -14.42
C GLY A 85 10.47 21.26 -15.23
N THR A 86 9.79 20.15 -14.93
CA THR A 86 10.02 18.85 -15.56
C THR A 86 8.87 18.39 -16.44
N ILE A 87 9.11 17.33 -17.22
CA ILE A 87 8.09 16.59 -17.97
C ILE A 87 8.22 15.10 -17.68
N LYS A 88 7.09 14.37 -17.68
CA LYS A 88 7.04 12.91 -17.58
C LYS A 88 7.73 12.30 -16.35
N GLN A 89 7.87 13.05 -15.26
CA GLN A 89 8.59 12.56 -14.08
C GLN A 89 7.72 11.68 -13.17
N LYS A 90 8.36 11.06 -12.20
CA LYS A 90 7.74 10.15 -11.23
C LYS A 90 6.54 10.75 -10.48
N ALA A 91 5.66 9.87 -10.01
CA ALA A 91 4.65 10.15 -9.01
C ALA A 91 5.02 9.52 -7.65
N GLU A 92 4.79 10.26 -6.56
CA GLU A 92 5.16 9.88 -5.20
C GLU A 92 3.93 9.84 -4.28
N PHE A 93 3.88 8.87 -3.37
CA PHE A 93 2.82 8.80 -2.34
C PHE A 93 3.01 9.86 -1.26
N ILE A 94 1.91 10.45 -0.82
CA ILE A 94 1.89 11.42 0.30
C ILE A 94 0.95 11.03 1.42
N SER A 95 0.12 10.00 1.24
CA SER A 95 -0.62 9.34 2.31
C SER A 95 -0.36 7.84 2.27
N PHE A 96 -0.59 7.18 3.40
CA PHE A 96 -0.29 5.77 3.61
C PHE A 96 -1.11 5.24 4.80
N SER A 97 -0.98 3.95 5.11
CA SER A 97 -1.57 3.33 6.30
C SER A 97 -0.92 3.83 7.59
N ASP A 98 -1.73 4.09 8.61
CA ASP A 98 -1.25 4.50 9.93
C ASP A 98 -0.78 3.32 10.79
N ASN A 99 -1.15 2.08 10.44
CA ASN A 99 -0.95 0.92 11.30
C ASN A 99 -0.49 -0.37 10.61
N VAL A 100 -0.41 -0.40 9.27
CA VAL A 100 0.14 -1.54 8.54
C VAL A 100 1.46 -1.14 7.90
N PHE A 101 2.50 -1.91 8.20
CA PHE A 101 3.87 -1.67 7.74
C PHE A 101 4.36 -2.85 6.91
N ILE A 102 5.09 -2.55 5.85
CA ILE A 102 5.77 -3.48 4.95
C ILE A 102 7.25 -3.15 5.07
N GLU A 103 8.04 -4.09 5.58
CA GLU A 103 9.49 -3.87 5.82
C GLU A 103 9.76 -2.63 6.71
N GLY A 104 8.92 -2.44 7.74
CA GLY A 104 9.00 -1.28 8.64
C GLY A 104 8.53 0.05 8.04
N LYS A 105 8.04 0.06 6.80
CA LYS A 105 7.56 1.25 6.11
C LYS A 105 6.05 1.19 5.93
N ALA A 106 5.36 2.31 6.16
CA ALA A 106 3.91 2.35 6.05
C ALA A 106 3.44 1.86 4.67
N ALA A 107 2.45 0.96 4.66
CA ALA A 107 1.88 0.41 3.44
C ALA A 107 1.07 1.45 2.68
N VAL A 108 1.10 1.41 1.36
CA VAL A 108 0.25 2.25 0.49
C VAL A 108 -0.87 1.44 -0.13
N ARG A 109 -2.01 2.08 -0.34
CA ARG A 109 -3.29 1.44 -0.61
C ARG A 109 -4.04 2.20 -1.71
N GLN A 110 -5.11 1.58 -2.20
CA GLN A 110 -6.11 2.30 -3.01
C GLN A 110 -6.55 3.58 -2.30
N PHE A 111 -6.76 4.65 -3.07
CA PHE A 111 -7.11 5.99 -2.61
C PHE A 111 -6.08 6.68 -1.72
N ASP A 112 -4.87 6.11 -1.54
CA ASP A 112 -3.78 6.91 -1.00
C ASP A 112 -3.38 7.98 -2.04
N MET A 113 -3.11 9.19 -1.55
CA MET A 113 -2.87 10.36 -2.35
C MET A 113 -1.46 10.31 -2.93
N MET A 114 -1.33 10.72 -4.19
CA MET A 114 -0.05 10.87 -4.88
C MET A 114 0.09 12.26 -5.48
N ILE A 115 1.34 12.71 -5.64
CA ILE A 115 1.66 13.89 -6.43
C ILE A 115 2.55 13.47 -7.60
N SER A 116 2.20 13.88 -8.82
CA SER A 116 2.87 13.45 -10.04
C SER A 116 3.85 14.49 -10.59
N ASN A 117 4.64 14.07 -11.59
CA ASN A 117 5.60 14.88 -12.33
C ASN A 117 6.55 15.69 -11.43
N ASN A 118 7.21 15.01 -10.48
CA ASN A 118 8.09 15.65 -9.48
C ASN A 118 7.40 16.81 -8.74
N LYS A 119 6.18 16.58 -8.27
CA LYS A 119 5.37 17.52 -7.49
C LYS A 119 4.85 18.73 -8.30
N ASN A 120 4.60 18.56 -9.60
CA ASN A 120 3.96 19.61 -10.41
C ASN A 120 2.44 19.63 -10.29
N THR A 121 1.83 18.48 -10.04
CA THR A 121 0.37 18.33 -9.99
C THR A 121 -0.15 18.62 -8.58
N PRO A 122 -1.45 18.91 -8.40
CA PRO A 122 -2.06 18.78 -7.09
C PRO A 122 -2.10 17.30 -6.66
N PRO A 123 -2.28 17.03 -5.35
CA PRO A 123 -2.51 15.67 -4.87
C PRO A 123 -3.77 15.06 -5.46
N MET A 124 -3.67 13.83 -5.98
CA MET A 124 -4.80 13.05 -6.48
C MET A 124 -4.77 11.61 -5.93
N PRO A 125 -5.94 10.99 -5.68
CA PRO A 125 -5.99 9.63 -5.15
C PRO A 125 -5.58 8.60 -6.21
N LEU A 126 -4.82 7.59 -5.80
CA LEU A 126 -4.55 6.42 -6.61
C LEU A 126 -5.84 5.61 -6.80
N GLN A 127 -6.29 5.46 -8.06
CA GLN A 127 -7.43 4.63 -8.42
C GLN A 127 -6.98 3.24 -8.85
N GLN A 128 -7.58 2.20 -8.28
CA GLN A 128 -7.37 0.80 -8.69
C GLN A 128 -8.65 0.00 -8.40
N PRO A 129 -8.80 -1.23 -8.94
CA PRO A 129 -9.91 -2.11 -8.56
C PRO A 129 -9.99 -2.29 -7.05
N GLY A 130 -11.20 -2.10 -6.52
CA GLY A 130 -11.51 -2.31 -5.11
C GLY A 130 -11.50 -3.78 -4.72
N ALA A 131 -11.47 -4.02 -3.42
CA ALA A 131 -11.67 -5.35 -2.88
C ALA A 131 -13.15 -5.70 -2.93
N GLY A 132 -13.49 -6.94 -3.27
CA GLY A 132 -14.82 -7.46 -3.01
C GLY A 132 -15.09 -7.49 -1.50
N SER A 133 -16.37 -7.42 -1.13
CA SER A 133 -16.75 -7.71 0.26
C SER A 133 -16.28 -9.12 0.62
N PRO A 134 -15.58 -9.31 1.76
CA PRO A 134 -15.26 -10.66 2.19
C PRO A 134 -16.56 -11.43 2.35
N PRO A 135 -16.58 -12.72 1.99
CA PRO A 135 -17.75 -13.55 2.26
C PRO A 135 -18.07 -13.50 3.76
N PRO A 136 -19.35 -13.57 4.15
CA PRO A 136 -19.69 -13.69 5.55
C PRO A 136 -18.99 -14.92 6.13
N LEU A 137 -18.40 -14.75 7.32
CA LEU A 137 -17.82 -15.87 8.05
C LEU A 137 -18.94 -16.84 8.43
N ASN A 138 -19.13 -17.87 7.63
CA ASN A 138 -19.96 -19.01 8.00
C ASN A 138 -19.09 -19.98 8.80
N ILE A 139 -19.03 -19.77 10.11
CA ILE A 139 -18.32 -20.70 10.98
C ILE A 139 -19.18 -21.96 11.14
N LYS A 140 -19.12 -22.86 10.15
CA LYS A 140 -19.58 -24.24 10.35
C LYS A 140 -18.59 -24.92 11.30
N GLY A 141 -18.99 -25.11 12.55
CA GLY A 141 -18.24 -25.86 13.56
C GLY A 141 -17.67 -25.08 14.75
N ALA A 142 -17.81 -23.74 14.82
CA ALA A 142 -17.45 -22.99 16.05
C ALA A 142 -18.62 -22.74 17.00
N LYS A 143 -19.79 -23.31 16.68
CA LYS A 143 -20.76 -23.64 17.72
C LYS A 143 -20.56 -25.14 17.97
N GLU A 144 -20.03 -25.45 19.15
CA GLU A 144 -19.80 -26.82 19.67
C GLU A 144 -18.61 -27.57 19.03
N SER A 145 -17.41 -26.99 19.09
CA SER A 145 -16.26 -27.84 19.41
C SER A 145 -15.97 -27.63 20.89
N GLU A 146 -16.25 -28.64 21.71
CA GLU A 146 -15.59 -28.77 23.01
C GLU A 146 -14.08 -28.57 22.77
N PRO A 147 -13.37 -27.76 23.58
CA PRO A 147 -11.92 -27.66 23.44
C PRO A 147 -11.37 -29.08 23.48
N SER A 148 -10.75 -29.55 22.39
CA SER A 148 -10.07 -30.83 22.42
C SER A 148 -8.99 -30.71 23.47
N GLU A 149 -9.05 -31.52 24.53
CA GLU A 149 -7.97 -31.60 25.50
C GLU A 149 -6.66 -31.78 24.72
N THR A 150 -5.76 -30.82 24.86
CA THR A 150 -4.45 -30.88 24.24
C THR A 150 -3.72 -32.00 24.95
N GLY A 151 -3.68 -33.18 24.34
CA GLY A 151 -3.07 -34.39 24.91
C GLY A 151 -1.54 -34.31 25.08
N TYR A 152 -0.96 -33.12 25.05
CA TYR A 152 0.47 -32.90 25.20
C TYR A 152 0.69 -31.74 26.18
N GLU A 153 1.21 -32.06 27.34
CA GLU A 153 1.74 -31.10 28.30
C GLU A 153 3.22 -30.90 27.97
N LEU A 154 3.62 -29.67 27.63
CA LEU A 154 5.00 -29.33 27.33
C LEU A 154 5.47 -28.33 28.39
N ALA A 155 6.40 -28.74 29.25
CA ALA A 155 7.04 -27.83 30.19
C ALA A 155 8.00 -26.92 29.42
N VAL A 156 7.79 -25.61 29.48
CA VAL A 156 8.65 -24.60 28.85
C VAL A 156 9.08 -23.60 29.91
N ASP A 157 10.37 -23.52 30.20
CA ASP A 157 10.92 -22.51 31.11
C ASP A 157 10.89 -21.14 30.43
N VAL A 158 10.07 -20.25 30.96
CA VAL A 158 9.93 -18.88 30.46
C VAL A 158 10.74 -17.93 31.34
N LEU A 159 11.88 -17.46 30.84
CA LEU A 159 12.67 -16.43 31.49
C LEU A 159 12.01 -15.04 31.33
N GLY A 160 11.26 -14.61 32.34
CA GLY A 160 10.71 -13.24 32.47
C GLY A 160 9.18 -13.18 32.49
N GLY A 161 8.61 -12.48 33.49
CA GLY A 161 7.16 -12.51 33.82
C GLY A 161 6.25 -11.53 33.05
N GLY A 162 6.48 -11.29 31.75
CA GLY A 162 5.89 -10.14 31.05
C GLY A 162 5.32 -10.37 29.65
N LEU A 163 4.87 -11.59 29.30
CA LEU A 163 4.42 -11.91 27.94
C LEU A 163 2.94 -11.55 27.71
N SER A 164 2.66 -10.26 27.52
CA SER A 164 1.30 -9.75 27.27
C SER A 164 0.63 -10.36 26.03
N ILE A 165 1.41 -10.80 25.05
CA ILE A 165 0.94 -11.40 23.79
C ILE A 165 0.44 -12.84 23.92
N LEU A 166 0.72 -13.52 25.04
CA LEU A 166 0.36 -14.93 25.26
C LEU A 166 -0.77 -15.11 26.27
N ARG A 167 -1.40 -14.01 26.71
CA ARG A 167 -2.29 -13.96 27.89
C ARG A 167 -3.55 -14.85 27.85
N ASP A 168 -3.88 -15.48 26.73
CA ASP A 168 -5.00 -16.42 26.62
C ASP A 168 -4.60 -17.75 25.94
N MET A 169 -3.32 -17.95 25.63
CA MET A 169 -2.82 -19.14 24.92
C MET A 169 -2.07 -20.11 25.83
N ILE A 170 -1.60 -19.66 26.99
CA ILE A 170 -0.77 -20.45 27.90
C ILE A 170 -1.25 -20.22 29.33
N VAL A 171 -1.45 -21.31 30.07
CA VAL A 171 -1.70 -21.28 31.52
C VAL A 171 -0.34 -21.35 32.22
N ILE A 172 0.02 -20.31 32.97
CA ILE A 172 1.23 -20.29 33.78
C ILE A 172 0.87 -20.89 35.14
N GLN A 173 1.44 -22.06 35.46
CA GLN A 173 1.39 -22.57 36.82
C GLN A 173 2.60 -22.02 37.60
N PRO A 174 2.40 -21.38 38.76
CA PRO A 174 3.52 -21.02 39.62
C PRO A 174 4.15 -22.28 40.22
N ASP A 175 5.48 -22.34 40.26
CA ASP A 175 6.19 -23.41 40.96
C ASP A 175 5.79 -23.39 42.45
N GLU A 176 5.29 -24.50 42.97
CA GLU A 176 5.08 -24.67 44.41
C GLU A 176 6.44 -24.89 45.09
N GLU A 177 6.81 -23.99 46.01
CA GLU A 177 7.95 -24.15 46.95
C GLU A 177 7.64 -25.18 48.05
#